data_AF-A0A7V6CBH2-F1
#
_entry.id   AF-A0A7V6CBH2-F1
#
_cell.length_a   1.000
_cell.length_b   1.000
_cell.length_c   1.000
_cell.angle_alpha   90.00
_cell.angle_beta   90.00
_cell.angle_gamma   90.00
#
_symmetry.space_group_name_H-M   'P 1'
#
loop_
_entity.id
_entity.type
_entity.pdbx_description
1 polymer ?
#
loop_
_entity_poly.entity_id
_entity_poly.type
_entity_poly.pdbx_seq_one_letter_code
_entity_poly.pdbx_strand_id
1 'polypeptide(L)'
;MRDLIKRFLDQDLSRRDFAKGLAALGFSATAVESLVASVAVAQAPSATAGVRMQGTGAEILLATLRAAGVRNIFGTTATGMSPLFDALALQSET
;
A
#
# COMPACT_ATOMS: atom_id res chain seq x y z
N MET A 1 25.40 -1.44 6.08
CA MET A 1 23.99 -1.04 6.32
C MET A 1 23.05 -1.56 5.24
N ARG A 2 23.29 -1.29 3.94
CA ARG A 2 22.48 -1.82 2.81
C ARG A 2 22.33 -3.35 2.85
N ASP A 3 23.42 -4.07 3.08
CA ASP A 3 23.38 -5.54 3.13
C ASP A 3 22.58 -6.07 4.32
N LEU A 4 22.60 -5.38 5.46
CA LEU A 4 21.84 -5.76 6.66
C LEU A 4 20.33 -5.63 6.42
N ILE A 5 19.92 -4.53 5.75
CA ILE A 5 18.53 -4.29 5.36
C ILE A 5 18.09 -5.31 4.30
N LYS A 6 18.94 -5.55 3.28
CA LYS A 6 18.65 -6.52 2.23
C LYS A 6 18.42 -7.92 2.78
N ARG A 7 19.31 -8.42 3.65
CA ARG A 7 19.16 -9.74 4.29
C ARG A 7 17.92 -9.84 5.19
N PHE A 8 17.55 -8.75 5.86
CA PHE A 8 16.29 -8.71 6.60
C PHE A 8 15.08 -8.79 5.67
N LEU A 9 15.05 -8.02 4.57
CA LEU A 9 13.97 -8.04 3.58
C LEU A 9 13.83 -9.39 2.85
N ASP A 10 14.95 -10.04 2.54
CA ASP A 10 15.02 -11.35 1.87
C ASP A 10 14.65 -12.52 2.81
N GLN A 11 14.14 -12.24 4.02
CA GLN A 11 13.82 -13.20 5.09
C GLN A 11 15.01 -14.03 5.61
N ASP A 12 16.22 -13.60 5.29
CA ASP A 12 17.48 -14.25 5.64
C ASP A 12 17.97 -13.85 7.05
N LEU A 13 17.27 -12.92 7.71
CA LEU A 13 17.59 -12.41 9.05
C LEU A 13 16.32 -12.22 9.89
N SER A 14 16.35 -12.68 11.14
CA SER A 14 15.24 -12.47 12.08
C SER A 14 15.18 -11.00 12.55
N ARG A 15 14.00 -10.53 13.00
CA ARG A 15 13.84 -9.18 13.59
C ARG A 15 14.82 -8.92 14.74
N ARG A 16 15.08 -9.95 15.55
CA ARG A 16 15.99 -9.86 16.70
C ARG A 16 17.43 -9.66 16.25
N ASP A 17 17.85 -10.37 15.21
CA ASP A 17 19.23 -10.28 14.72
C ASP A 17 19.46 -9.03 13.89
N PHE A 18 18.43 -8.53 13.19
CA PHE A 18 18.44 -7.20 12.59
C PHE A 18 18.59 -6.10 13.65
N ALA A 19 17.82 -6.16 14.74
CA ALA A 19 17.91 -5.21 15.84
C ALA A 19 19.29 -5.21 16.51
N LYS A 20 19.87 -6.40 16.75
CA LYS A 20 21.25 -6.53 17.25
C LYS A 20 22.27 -5.93 16.28
N GLY A 21 22.09 -6.15 14.97
CA GLY A 21 22.94 -5.58 13.93
C GLY A 21 22.90 -4.05 13.90
N LEU A 22 21.72 -3.45 14.05
CA LEU A 22 21.58 -2.00 14.16
C LEU A 22 22.19 -1.46 15.47
N ALA A 23 21.96 -2.13 16.60
CA ALA A 23 22.59 -1.74 17.86
C ALA A 23 24.13 -1.80 17.80
N ALA A 24 24.69 -2.82 17.16
CA ALA A 24 26.14 -2.97 16.97
C ALA A 24 26.75 -1.87 16.08
N LEU A 25 25.94 -1.26 15.21
CA LEU A 25 26.33 -0.11 14.39
C LEU A 25 26.22 1.23 15.13
N GLY A 26 25.85 1.22 16.43
CA GLY A 26 25.77 2.41 17.27
C GLY A 26 24.43 3.14 17.24
N PHE A 27 23.37 2.51 16.71
CA PHE A 27 22.02 3.09 16.78
C PHE A 27 21.46 3.01 18.21
N SER A 28 20.74 4.06 18.63
CA SER A 28 20.00 4.04 19.88
C SER A 28 18.88 2.99 19.84
N ALA A 29 18.49 2.45 20.99
CA ALA A 29 17.38 1.50 21.09
C ALA A 29 16.09 2.05 20.45
N THR A 30 15.82 3.35 20.58
CA THR A 30 14.66 4.02 19.98
C THR A 30 14.73 4.08 18.45
N ALA A 31 15.92 4.28 17.88
CA ALA A 31 16.13 4.28 16.44
C ALA A 31 16.04 2.87 15.86
N VAL A 32 16.54 1.87 16.58
CA VAL A 32 16.41 0.45 16.23
C VAL A 32 14.93 0.05 16.15
N GLU A 33 14.15 0.35 17.19
CA GLU A 33 12.72 0.02 17.24
C GLU A 33 11.96 0.69 16.09
N SER A 34 12.25 1.96 15.83
CA SER A 34 11.63 2.72 14.73
C SER A 34 11.95 2.13 13.36
N LEU A 35 13.21 1.75 13.12
CA LEU A 35 13.63 1.13 11.86
C LEU A 35 13.03 -0.27 11.69
N VAL A 36 13.03 -1.10 12.73
CA VAL A 36 12.39 -2.43 12.71
C VAL A 36 10.91 -2.30 12.37
N ALA A 37 10.21 -1.34 12.97
CA ALA A 37 8.80 -1.08 12.69
C ALA A 37 8.57 -0.60 11.24
N SER A 38 9.37 0.35 10.73
CA SER A 38 9.23 0.84 9.35
C SER A 38 9.50 -0.26 8.32
N VAL A 39 10.53 -1.09 8.52
CA VAL A 39 10.87 -2.15 7.57
C VAL A 39 9.90 -3.32 7.66
N ALA A 40 9.32 -3.59 8.84
CA ALA A 40 8.21 -4.54 8.99
C ALA A 40 6.97 -4.15 8.17
N VAL A 41 6.65 -2.85 8.09
CA VAL A 41 5.57 -2.33 7.23
C VAL A 41 5.93 -2.51 5.74
N ALA A 42 7.21 -2.38 5.37
CA ALA A 42 7.66 -2.64 4.00
C ALA A 42 7.71 -4.14 3.64
N GLN A 43 7.87 -5.02 4.63
CA GLN A 43 7.76 -6.48 4.48
C GLN A 43 6.32 -6.98 4.43
N ALA A 44 5.36 -6.21 4.96
CA ALA A 44 3.96 -6.50 4.67
C ALA A 44 3.86 -6.56 3.16
N PRO A 45 3.28 -7.62 2.57
CA PRO A 45 3.20 -7.73 1.13
C PRO A 45 2.68 -6.39 0.62
N SER A 46 3.49 -5.70 -0.19
CA SER A 46 2.96 -4.73 -1.15
C SER A 46 1.71 -5.37 -1.71
N ALA A 47 0.61 -4.63 -1.87
CA ALA A 47 -0.64 -5.17 -2.35
C ALA A 47 -0.47 -5.72 -3.78
N THR A 48 0.17 -6.88 -3.92
CA THR A 48 0.38 -7.64 -5.15
C THR A 48 -0.91 -8.37 -5.53
N ALA A 49 -1.92 -8.34 -4.65
CA ALA A 49 -3.29 -8.72 -4.95
C ALA A 49 -4.07 -7.56 -5.59
N GLY A 50 -3.46 -6.82 -6.51
CA GLY A 50 -4.18 -5.93 -7.41
C GLY A 50 -4.76 -6.75 -8.57
N VAL A 51 -5.99 -6.48 -8.98
CA VAL A 51 -6.57 -7.08 -10.19
C VAL A 51 -6.08 -6.28 -11.40
N ARG A 52 -5.64 -6.96 -12.46
CA ARG A 52 -5.31 -6.29 -13.72
C ARG A 52 -6.62 -5.80 -14.36
N MET A 53 -6.74 -4.49 -14.50
CA MET A 53 -7.93 -3.84 -15.04
C MET A 53 -7.54 -2.94 -16.21
N GLN A 54 -8.43 -2.81 -17.18
CA GLN A 54 -8.32 -1.88 -18.29
C GLN A 54 -9.68 -1.17 -18.47
N GLY A 55 -9.63 0.12 -18.74
CA GLY A 55 -10.81 0.98 -18.86
C GLY A 55 -10.40 2.45 -18.80
N THR A 56 -11.40 3.32 -18.72
CA THR A 56 -11.21 4.75 -18.45
C THR A 56 -10.68 4.96 -17.03
N GLY A 57 -10.08 6.14 -16.79
CA GLY A 57 -9.64 6.51 -15.44
C GLY A 57 -10.78 6.51 -14.41
N ALA A 58 -12.00 6.86 -14.83
CA ALA A 58 -13.19 6.85 -14.00
C ALA A 58 -13.59 5.44 -13.56
N GLU A 59 -13.57 4.46 -14.47
CA GLU A 59 -13.90 3.06 -14.17
C GLU A 59 -12.87 2.44 -13.22
N ILE A 60 -11.58 2.69 -13.47
CA ILE A 60 -10.50 2.21 -12.61
C ILE A 60 -10.62 2.83 -11.21
N LEU A 61 -10.89 4.14 -11.13
CA LEU A 61 -11.13 4.81 -9.85
C LEU A 61 -12.33 4.19 -9.13
N LEU A 62 -13.43 3.93 -9.82
CA LEU A 62 -14.61 3.31 -9.21
C LEU A 62 -14.33 1.90 -8.69
N ALA A 63 -13.62 1.08 -9.46
CA ALA A 63 -13.25 -0.27 -9.06
C ALA A 63 -12.36 -0.28 -7.81
N THR A 64 -11.39 0.64 -7.72
CA THR A 64 -10.55 0.79 -6.53
C THR A 64 -11.36 1.23 -5.30
N LEU A 65 -12.30 2.16 -5.45
CA LEU A 65 -13.20 2.59 -4.38
C LEU A 65 -14.10 1.44 -3.90
N ARG A 66 -14.65 0.64 -4.82
CA ARG A 66 -15.43 -0.57 -4.47
C ARG A 66 -14.57 -1.61 -3.76
N ALA A 67 -13.36 -1.87 -4.24
CA ALA A 67 -12.44 -2.81 -3.60
C ALA A 67 -12.05 -2.37 -2.17
N ALA A 68 -12.03 -1.05 -1.92
CA ALA A 68 -11.84 -0.48 -0.58
C ALA A 68 -13.11 -0.48 0.29
N GLY A 69 -14.24 -1.02 -0.20
CA GLY A 69 -15.50 -1.10 0.53
C GLY A 69 -16.31 0.21 0.56
N VAL A 70 -15.99 1.19 -0.29
CA VAL A 70 -16.71 2.45 -0.36
C VAL A 70 -18.09 2.22 -0.99
N ARG A 71 -19.16 2.57 -0.26
CA ARG A 71 -20.55 2.43 -0.72
C ARG A 71 -21.19 3.73 -1.20
N ASN A 72 -20.74 4.86 -0.68
CA ASN A 72 -21.32 6.17 -0.96
C ASN A 72 -20.21 7.16 -1.34
N ILE A 73 -20.45 7.98 -2.35
CA ILE A 73 -19.57 9.07 -2.78
C ILE A 73 -20.40 10.35 -2.77
N PHE A 74 -19.93 11.36 -2.05
CA PHE A 74 -20.53 12.69 -2.02
C PHE A 74 -19.63 13.64 -2.80
N GLY A 75 -20.17 14.24 -3.85
CA GLY A 75 -19.43 15.16 -4.70
C GLY A 75 -20.36 16.20 -5.30
N THR A 76 -19.79 17.33 -5.69
CA THR A 76 -20.50 18.34 -6.49
C THR A 76 -20.47 17.93 -7.96
N THR A 77 -21.44 18.39 -8.73
CA THR A 77 -21.45 18.18 -10.18
C THR A 77 -20.52 19.18 -10.85
N ALA A 78 -19.67 18.69 -11.76
CA ALA A 78 -18.84 19.51 -12.63
C ALA A 78 -18.71 18.83 -13.99
N THR A 79 -18.46 19.61 -15.05
CA THR A 79 -18.32 19.08 -16.42
C THR A 79 -17.22 18.04 -16.57
N GLY A 80 -16.13 18.16 -15.81
CA GLY A 80 -15.04 17.17 -15.78
C GLY A 80 -15.39 15.86 -15.09
N MET A 81 -16.53 15.77 -14.40
CA MET A 81 -16.96 14.60 -13.65
C MET A 81 -17.93 13.71 -14.42
N SER A 82 -18.36 14.09 -15.62
CA SER A 82 -19.27 13.28 -16.44
C SER A 82 -18.80 11.83 -16.60
N PRO A 83 -17.51 11.53 -16.88
CA PRO A 83 -17.05 10.15 -16.99
C PRO A 83 -17.21 9.33 -15.69
N LEU A 84 -17.14 9.98 -14.52
CA LEU A 84 -17.37 9.31 -13.23
C LEU A 84 -18.84 8.94 -13.04
N PHE A 85 -19.76 9.84 -13.40
CA PHE A 85 -21.19 9.59 -13.32
C PHE A 85 -21.64 8.56 -14.36
N ASP A 86 -21.08 8.59 -15.57
CA ASP A 86 -21.32 7.59 -16.60
C ASP A 86 -20.88 6.19 -16.13
N ALA A 87 -19.68 6.09 -15.55
CA ALA A 87 -19.17 4.84 -14.99
C ALA A 87 -20.04 4.32 -13.82
N LEU A 88 -20.58 5.21 -12.99
CA LEU A 88 -21.51 4.85 -11.91
C LEU A 88 -22.84 4.31 -12.45
N ALA A 89 -23.42 4.97 -13.44
CA ALA A 89 -24.71 4.59 -14.01
C ALA A 89 -24.64 3.26 -14.77
N LEU A 90 -23.59 3.06 -15.57
CA LEU A 90 -23.41 1.88 -16.42
C LEU A 90 -22.98 0.62 -15.66
N GLN A 91 -22.41 0.75 -14.46
CA GLN A 91 -21.97 -0.39 -13.63
C GLN A 91 -22.92 -0.67 -12.44
N SER A 92 -24.20 -0.33 -12.58
CA SER A 92 -25.23 -0.66 -11.59
C SER A 92 -25.67 -2.13 -11.74
N GLU A 93 -25.13 -2.96 -10.84
CA GLU A 93 -25.50 -4.35 -10.49
C GLU A 93 -25.58 -5.40 -11.62
N THR A 94 -24.54 -6.25 -11.66
CA THR A 94 -24.69 -7.71 -11.80
C THR A 94 -24.09 -8.35 -10.56
#